data_AF-A0A2D5BME0-F1
#
_entry.id   AF-A0A2D5BME0-F1
#
_cell.length_a   1.000
_cell.length_b   1.000
_cell.length_c   1.000
_cell.angle_alpha   90.00
_cell.angle_beta   90.00
_cell.angle_gamma   90.00
#
_symmetry.space_group_name_H-M   'P 1'
#
loop_
_entity.id
_entity.type
_entity.pdbx_description
1 polymer ?
#
loop_
_entity_poly.entity_id
_entity_poly.type
_entity_poly.pdbx_seq_one_letter_code
_entity_poly.pdbx_strand_id
1 'polypeptide(L)'
;MAKKARKKSRSTAKAASSKPRYSRPDTVKWTAQQMSKNPGASMTELKKLGSAAGYHVYPLIIGLARKELGWSRPKKRVARKKAAGQRGPGRPRKADSPAAAIQAVIARMNALEKEAATLRKALAKIADIANRA
;
A
#
# COMPACT_ATOMS: atom_id res chain seq x y z
N MET A 1 -4.74 -16.64 -65.11
CA MET A 1 -5.73 -15.95 -64.25
C MET A 1 -5.17 -15.86 -62.82
N ALA A 2 -4.90 -14.67 -62.29
CA ALA A 2 -4.55 -14.51 -60.88
C ALA A 2 -5.04 -13.13 -60.38
N LYS A 3 -6.16 -13.11 -59.66
CA LYS A 3 -6.71 -11.89 -59.05
C LYS A 3 -5.99 -11.62 -57.73
N LYS A 4 -5.09 -10.63 -57.71
CA LYS A 4 -4.47 -10.12 -56.47
C LYS A 4 -5.56 -9.47 -55.59
N ALA A 5 -5.85 -10.10 -54.45
CA ALA A 5 -6.77 -9.57 -53.44
C ALA A 5 -6.18 -8.32 -52.77
N ARG A 6 -6.81 -7.18 -53.01
CA ARG A 6 -6.42 -5.86 -52.47
C ARG A 6 -6.90 -5.76 -51.02
N LYS A 7 -6.00 -5.90 -50.03
CA LYS A 7 -6.32 -5.70 -48.60
C LYS A 7 -6.73 -4.24 -48.36
N LYS A 8 -8.02 -4.00 -48.12
CA LYS A 8 -8.53 -2.71 -47.60
C LYS A 8 -8.10 -2.58 -46.14
N SER A 9 -7.09 -1.74 -45.88
CA SER A 9 -6.77 -1.30 -44.51
C SER A 9 -7.93 -0.45 -43.98
N ARG A 10 -8.75 -1.03 -43.11
CA ARG A 10 -9.76 -0.28 -42.34
C ARG A 10 -9.01 0.62 -41.35
N SER A 11 -8.86 1.89 -41.68
CA SER A 11 -8.48 2.94 -40.74
C SER A 11 -9.60 3.13 -39.72
N THR A 12 -9.45 2.56 -38.52
CA THR A 12 -10.32 2.91 -37.39
C THR A 12 -9.82 4.19 -36.73
N ALA A 13 -9.93 5.32 -37.43
CA ALA A 13 -9.87 6.62 -36.80
C ALA A 13 -11.22 6.85 -36.09
N LYS A 14 -11.35 6.36 -34.86
CA LYS A 14 -12.51 6.67 -34.02
C LYS A 14 -12.43 8.15 -33.66
N ALA A 15 -13.41 8.91 -34.14
CA ALA A 15 -13.57 10.33 -33.86
C ALA A 15 -13.42 10.63 -32.36
N ALA A 16 -12.44 11.47 -32.04
CA ALA A 16 -12.29 12.05 -30.72
C ALA A 16 -13.35 13.15 -30.51
N SER A 17 -14.59 12.74 -30.22
CA SER A 17 -15.59 13.63 -29.61
C SER A 17 -15.74 13.32 -28.12
N SER A 18 -14.61 13.21 -27.41
CA SER A 18 -14.68 13.13 -25.94
C SER A 18 -14.98 14.53 -25.42
N LYS A 19 -16.19 14.72 -24.89
CA LYS A 19 -16.55 15.89 -24.06
C LYS A 19 -15.37 16.24 -23.12
N PRO A 20 -15.09 17.53 -22.87
CA PRO A 20 -14.01 17.92 -21.97
C PRO A 20 -14.22 17.21 -20.63
N ARG A 21 -13.32 16.28 -20.32
CA ARG A 21 -13.39 15.53 -19.07
C ARG A 21 -12.88 16.45 -17.99
N TYR A 22 -13.80 16.99 -17.18
CA TYR A 22 -13.42 17.74 -15.99
C TYR A 22 -12.55 16.89 -15.08
N SER A 23 -11.63 17.57 -14.40
CA SER A 23 -10.73 16.89 -13.49
C SER A 23 -11.51 16.27 -12.32
N ARG A 24 -10.97 15.18 -11.77
CA ARG A 24 -11.55 14.51 -10.60
C ARG A 24 -11.82 15.48 -9.43
N PRO A 25 -10.89 16.35 -8.99
CA PRO A 25 -11.16 17.25 -7.87
C PRO A 25 -12.28 18.25 -8.15
N ASP A 26 -12.39 18.75 -9.39
CA ASP A 26 -13.48 19.68 -9.76
C ASP A 26 -14.84 18.98 -9.70
N THR A 27 -14.89 17.73 -10.14
CA THR A 27 -16.08 16.87 -10.03
C THR A 27 -16.49 16.67 -8.57
N VAL A 28 -15.54 16.51 -7.65
CA VAL A 28 -15.82 16.38 -6.21
C VAL A 28 -16.40 17.67 -5.64
N LYS A 29 -15.78 18.83 -5.94
CA LYS A 29 -16.27 20.14 -5.47
C LYS A 29 -17.67 20.43 -5.98
N TRP A 30 -17.91 20.21 -7.28
CA TRP A 30 -19.23 20.36 -7.88
C TRP A 30 -20.27 19.44 -7.23
N THR A 31 -19.91 18.17 -7.00
CA THR A 31 -20.82 17.22 -6.35
C THR A 31 -21.12 17.63 -4.91
N ALA A 32 -20.14 18.13 -4.15
CA ALA A 32 -20.34 18.64 -2.80
C ALA A 32 -21.31 19.83 -2.78
N GLN A 33 -21.20 20.77 -3.72
CA GLN A 33 -22.13 21.89 -3.85
C GLN A 33 -23.56 21.44 -4.20
N GLN A 34 -23.71 20.40 -5.02
CA GLN A 34 -25.05 19.86 -5.33
C GLN A 34 -25.65 19.14 -4.13
N MET A 35 -24.83 18.40 -3.38
CA MET A 35 -25.26 17.73 -2.15
C MET A 35 -25.60 18.71 -1.04
N SER A 36 -24.91 19.85 -0.93
CA SER A 36 -25.27 20.88 0.06
C SER A 36 -26.59 21.58 -0.30
N LYS A 37 -26.90 21.74 -1.59
CA LYS A 37 -28.18 22.30 -2.06
C LYS A 37 -29.34 21.30 -1.90
N ASN A 38 -29.09 20.03 -2.21
CA ASN A 38 -30.09 18.96 -2.17
C ASN A 38 -29.55 17.77 -1.33
N PRO A 39 -29.65 17.82 0.00
CA PRO A 39 -29.08 16.80 0.89
C PRO A 39 -29.71 15.40 0.71
N GLY A 40 -30.93 15.33 0.19
CA GLY A 40 -31.64 14.08 -0.11
C GLY A 40 -31.48 13.56 -1.54
N ALA A 41 -30.70 14.24 -2.39
CA ALA A 41 -30.58 13.87 -3.80
C ALA A 41 -30.04 12.43 -3.96
N SER A 42 -30.74 11.64 -4.76
CA SER A 42 -30.33 10.27 -5.04
C SER A 42 -29.10 10.25 -5.95
N MET A 43 -28.33 9.15 -5.92
CA MET A 43 -27.15 9.00 -6.79
C MET A 43 -27.51 9.14 -8.28
N THR A 44 -28.70 8.67 -8.68
CA THR A 44 -29.17 8.73 -10.06
C THR A 44 -29.47 10.16 -10.49
N GLU A 45 -30.04 10.99 -9.61
CA GLU A 45 -30.22 12.43 -9.85
C GLU A 45 -28.88 13.15 -9.99
N LEU A 46 -27.94 12.93 -9.07
CA LEU A 46 -26.60 13.52 -9.13
C LEU A 46 -25.86 13.10 -10.42
N LYS A 47 -26.05 11.86 -10.88
CA LYS A 47 -25.49 11.38 -12.14
C LYS A 47 -26.12 12.06 -13.35
N LYS A 48 -27.44 12.29 -13.35
CA LYS A 48 -28.14 13.00 -14.43
C LYS A 48 -27.68 14.46 -14.51
N LEU A 49 -27.66 15.16 -13.38
CA LEU A 49 -27.19 16.54 -13.28
C LEU A 49 -25.70 16.65 -13.66
N GLY A 50 -24.88 15.71 -13.20
CA GLY A 50 -23.45 15.67 -13.52
C GLY A 50 -23.23 15.44 -15.01
N SER A 51 -23.93 14.48 -15.60
CA SER A 51 -23.82 14.20 -17.05
C SER A 51 -24.27 15.38 -17.92
N ALA A 52 -25.27 16.16 -17.46
CA ALA A 52 -25.68 17.39 -18.14
C ALA A 52 -24.60 18.49 -18.05
N ALA A 53 -23.95 18.61 -16.89
CA ALA A 53 -22.85 19.55 -16.65
C ALA A 53 -21.47 19.06 -17.16
N GLY A 54 -21.38 17.85 -17.71
CA GLY A 54 -20.12 17.25 -18.19
C GLY A 54 -19.27 16.54 -17.11
N TYR A 55 -19.78 16.44 -15.88
CA TYR A 55 -19.14 15.75 -14.76
C TYR A 55 -19.51 14.27 -14.70
N HIS A 56 -18.52 13.40 -14.52
CA HIS A 56 -18.74 11.97 -14.31
C HIS A 56 -18.86 11.67 -12.82
N VAL A 57 -20.09 11.60 -12.33
CA VAL A 57 -20.38 11.25 -10.93
C VAL A 57 -20.48 9.73 -10.78
N TYR A 58 -19.62 9.17 -9.94
CA TYR A 58 -19.61 7.76 -9.55
C TYR A 58 -19.58 7.65 -8.00
N PRO A 59 -19.89 6.47 -7.41
CA PRO A 59 -20.02 6.32 -5.96
C PRO A 59 -18.82 6.84 -5.15
N LEU A 60 -17.60 6.69 -5.68
CA LEU A 60 -16.40 7.21 -5.01
C LEU A 60 -16.35 8.74 -4.96
N ILE A 61 -16.84 9.45 -5.98
CA ILE A 61 -16.93 10.92 -5.97
C ILE A 61 -17.91 11.38 -4.90
N ILE A 62 -19.05 10.70 -4.77
CA ILE A 62 -20.04 10.98 -3.72
C ILE A 62 -19.44 10.75 -2.35
N GLY A 63 -18.71 9.64 -2.16
CA GLY A 63 -18.00 9.35 -0.91
C GLY A 63 -16.97 10.43 -0.55
N LEU A 64 -16.23 10.93 -1.55
CA LEU A 64 -15.28 12.04 -1.36
C LEU A 64 -15.99 13.36 -1.06
N ALA A 65 -17.06 13.69 -1.78
CA ALA A 65 -17.86 14.89 -1.54
C ALA A 65 -18.47 14.90 -0.13
N ARG A 66 -18.97 13.74 0.35
CA ARG A 66 -19.44 13.59 1.73
C ARG A 66 -18.35 13.81 2.76
N LYS A 67 -17.10 13.44 2.45
CA LYS A 67 -15.95 13.69 3.31
C LYS A 67 -15.62 15.19 3.37
N GLU A 68 -15.65 15.88 2.24
CA GLU A 68 -15.49 17.35 2.17
C GLU A 68 -16.57 18.08 2.98
N LEU A 69 -17.81 17.58 2.98
CA LEU A 69 -18.94 18.12 3.74
C LEU A 69 -18.96 17.70 5.23
N GLY A 70 -18.03 16.87 5.69
CA GLY A 70 -18.03 16.35 7.06
C GLY A 70 -19.15 15.34 7.37
N TRP A 71 -19.92 14.90 6.37
CA TRP A 71 -20.98 13.90 6.50
C TRP A 71 -20.47 12.45 6.53
N SER A 72 -19.15 12.25 6.52
CA SER A 72 -18.56 10.92 6.62
C SER A 72 -18.70 10.37 8.04
N ARG A 73 -19.06 9.09 8.17
CA ARG A 73 -19.01 8.39 9.45
C ARG A 73 -17.58 8.44 10.02
N PRO A 74 -17.39 8.75 11.32
CA PRO A 74 -16.08 8.72 11.94
C PRO A 74 -15.46 7.33 11.75
N LYS A 75 -14.23 7.28 11.26
CA LYS A 75 -13.51 6.01 11.06
C LYS A 75 -13.25 5.41 12.44
N LYS A 76 -13.95 4.34 12.78
CA LYS A 76 -13.64 3.55 13.99
C LYS A 76 -12.16 3.17 13.92
N ARG A 77 -11.36 3.62 14.88
CA ARG A 77 -9.95 3.22 14.99
C ARG A 77 -9.94 1.72 15.25
N VAL A 78 -9.76 0.93 14.19
CA VAL A 78 -9.50 -0.50 14.33
C VAL A 78 -8.14 -0.59 15.01
N ALA A 79 -8.11 -1.16 16.22
CA ALA A 79 -6.85 -1.43 16.89
C ALA A 79 -5.96 -2.24 15.92
N ARG A 80 -4.79 -1.70 15.60
CA ARG A 80 -3.78 -2.45 14.83
C ARG A 80 -3.51 -3.72 15.63
N LYS A 81 -3.94 -4.89 15.14
CA LYS A 81 -3.52 -6.18 15.70
C LYS A 81 -2.00 -6.15 15.76
N LYS A 82 -1.43 -6.29 16.96
CA LYS A 82 0.03 -6.40 17.16
C LYS A 82 0.56 -7.47 16.21
N ALA A 83 1.67 -7.16 15.56
CA ALA A 83 2.34 -8.04 14.62
C ALA A 83 2.58 -9.43 15.23
N ALA A 84 2.48 -10.45 14.37
CA ALA A 84 2.59 -11.86 14.69
C ALA A 84 3.75 -12.17 15.64
N GLY A 85 3.51 -13.13 16.54
CA GLY A 85 4.40 -13.56 17.61
C GLY A 85 5.85 -13.78 17.16
N GLN A 86 6.76 -13.54 18.10
CA GLN A 86 8.18 -13.84 17.92
C GLN A 86 8.33 -15.27 17.39
N ARG A 87 8.95 -15.42 16.22
CA ARG A 87 9.37 -16.73 15.72
C ARG A 87 10.42 -17.27 16.68
N GLY A 88 10.31 -18.56 17.01
CA GLY A 88 11.19 -19.21 17.98
C GLY A 88 12.69 -19.01 17.70
N PRO A 89 13.53 -19.19 18.71
CA PRO A 89 14.97 -19.00 18.60
C PRO A 89 15.52 -19.93 17.52
N GLY A 90 16.15 -19.35 16.50
CA GLY A 90 16.75 -20.11 15.39
C GLY A 90 16.14 -19.85 14.02
N ARG A 91 14.97 -19.18 13.92
CA ARG A 91 14.42 -18.79 12.63
C ARG A 91 14.63 -17.30 12.34
N PRO A 92 15.62 -16.93 11.50
CA PRO A 92 15.83 -15.54 11.14
C PRO A 92 14.56 -14.95 10.49
N ARG A 93 14.26 -13.71 10.86
CA ARG A 93 13.20 -12.95 10.17
C ARG A 93 13.63 -12.78 8.71
N LYS A 94 12.66 -12.77 7.78
CA LYS A 94 12.95 -12.24 6.43
C LYS A 94 13.37 -10.79 6.65
N ALA A 95 14.65 -10.50 6.47
CA ALA A 95 15.16 -9.15 6.56
C ALA A 95 14.62 -8.36 5.36
N ASP A 96 14.10 -7.16 5.60
CA ASP A 96 13.62 -6.29 4.52
C ASP A 96 14.78 -5.80 3.62
N SER A 97 16.04 -6.00 4.03
CA SER A 97 17.24 -5.75 3.22
C SER A 97 18.35 -6.79 3.44
N PRO A 98 19.14 -7.14 2.40
CA PRO A 98 20.25 -8.07 2.52
C PRO A 98 21.36 -7.56 3.46
N ALA A 99 21.55 -6.24 3.56
CA ALA A 99 22.52 -5.63 4.48
C ALA A 99 22.18 -5.92 5.96
N ALA A 100 20.91 -5.89 6.34
CA ALA A 100 20.49 -6.21 7.70
C ALA A 100 20.70 -7.69 8.05
N ALA A 101 20.58 -8.59 7.08
CA ALA A 101 20.87 -10.01 7.28
C ALA A 101 22.36 -10.26 7.53
N ILE A 102 23.24 -9.61 6.76
CA ILE A 102 24.70 -9.70 6.93
C ILE A 102 25.12 -9.18 8.31
N GLN A 103 24.60 -8.03 8.72
CA GLN A 103 24.88 -7.47 10.05
C GLN A 103 24.43 -8.38 11.18
N ALA A 104 23.28 -9.05 11.04
CA ALA A 104 22.80 -10.02 12.03
C ALA A 104 23.71 -11.25 12.15
N VAL A 105 24.29 -11.72 11.04
CA VAL A 105 25.26 -12.83 11.05
C VAL A 105 26.55 -12.39 11.75
N ILE A 106 27.09 -11.22 11.40
CA ILE A 106 28.31 -10.68 12.03
C ILE A 106 28.12 -10.48 13.52
N ALA A 107 26.99 -9.89 13.94
CA ALA A 107 26.68 -9.69 15.35
C ALA A 107 26.64 -11.01 16.13
N ARG A 108 26.12 -12.08 15.51
CA ARG A 108 26.10 -13.41 16.11
C ARG A 108 27.49 -14.03 16.21
N MET A 109 28.33 -13.87 15.20
CA MET A 109 29.72 -14.36 15.24
C MET A 109 30.50 -13.69 16.38
N ASN A 110 30.39 -12.37 16.51
CA ASN A 110 31.05 -11.63 17.59
C ASN A 110 30.58 -12.05 18.99
N ALA A 111 29.30 -12.43 19.13
CA ALA A 111 28.78 -12.96 20.40
C ALA A 111 29.41 -14.32 20.73
N LEU A 112 29.50 -15.23 19.76
CA LEU A 112 30.12 -16.54 19.94
C LEU A 112 31.62 -16.43 20.26
N GLU A 113 32.34 -15.48 19.66
CA GLU A 113 33.74 -15.23 19.99
C GLU A 113 33.93 -14.77 21.44
N LYS A 114 33.03 -13.91 21.95
CA LYS A 114 33.05 -13.49 23.35
C LYS A 114 32.77 -14.66 24.28
N GLU A 115 31.79 -15.50 23.97
CA GLU A 115 31.48 -16.72 24.73
C GLU A 115 32.68 -17.68 24.75
N ALA A 116 33.31 -17.92 23.60
CA ALA A 116 34.50 -18.74 23.51
C ALA A 116 35.68 -18.17 24.34
N ALA A 117 35.88 -16.85 24.33
CA ALA A 117 36.89 -16.21 25.15
C ALA A 117 36.61 -16.37 26.66
N THR A 118 35.34 -16.27 27.07
CA THR A 118 34.96 -16.51 28.47
C THR A 118 35.15 -17.97 28.88
N LEU A 119 34.84 -18.92 28.01
CA LEU A 119 35.05 -20.35 28.25
C LEU A 119 36.53 -20.67 28.39
N ARG A 120 37.39 -20.12 27.51
CA ARG A 120 38.85 -20.27 27.63
C ARG A 120 39.37 -19.74 28.97
N LYS A 121 38.90 -18.58 29.42
CA LYS A 121 39.27 -18.03 30.73
C LYS A 121 38.80 -18.91 31.89
N ALA A 122 37.60 -19.48 31.80
CA ALA A 122 37.09 -20.41 32.81
C ALA A 122 37.91 -21.70 32.87
N LEU A 123 38.25 -22.27 31.71
CA LEU A 123 39.09 -23.46 31.62
C LEU A 123 40.50 -23.22 32.16
N ALA A 124 41.10 -22.04 31.87
CA ALA A 124 42.40 -21.66 32.44
C ALA A 124 42.36 -21.64 33.97
N LYS A 125 41.31 -21.06 34.57
CA LYS A 125 41.13 -21.06 36.03
C LYS A 125 40.96 -22.46 36.61
N ILE A 126 40.25 -23.35 35.91
CA ILE A 126 40.09 -24.75 36.34
C ILE A 126 41.44 -25.48 36.29
N ALA A 127 42.22 -25.28 35.23
CA ALA A 127 43.55 -25.85 35.12
C ALA A 127 44.50 -25.34 36.22
N ASP A 128 44.44 -24.05 36.55
CA ASP A 128 45.25 -23.46 37.64
C ASP A 128 44.88 -24.06 39.01
N ILE A 129 43.60 -24.34 39.25
CA ILE A 129 43.15 -25.02 40.48
C ILE A 129 43.63 -26.47 40.49
N ALA A 130 43.49 -27.18 39.37
CA ALA A 130 43.91 -28.58 39.25
C ALA A 130 45.42 -28.77 39.43
N ASN A 131 46.24 -27.80 38.99
CA ASN A 131 47.69 -27.83 39.16
C ASN A 131 48.16 -27.42 40.57
N ARG A 132 47.27 -26.87 41.41
CA ARG A 132 47.56 -26.48 42.80
C ARG A 132 47.06 -27.50 43.84
N ALA A 133 46.27 -28.48 43.40
CA ALA A 133 45.82 -29.62 44.19
C ALA A 133 46.83 -30.78 44.06
#